data_AF-A0A3P3R723-F1
#
_entry.id   AF-A0A3P3R723-F1
#
_cell.length_a   1.000
_cell.length_b   1.000
_cell.length_c   1.000
_cell.angle_alpha   90.00
_cell.angle_beta   90.00
_cell.angle_gamma   90.00
#
_symmetry.space_group_name_H-M   'P 1'
#
loop_
_entity.id
_entity.type
_entity.pdbx_description
1 polymer ?
#
loop_
_entity_poly.entity_id
_entity_poly.type
_entity_poly.pdbx_seq_one_letter_code
_entity_poly.pdbx_strand_id
1 'polypeptide(L)'
;MSQSYDRGLVENFGRWTEFSAGMWAWVFHKFTGWVLIGYLFTHIAVLSTAIEGASMYNGTLQGLEALLIVRFMEVGLLAVAVFHILNGVRLLFVDLGLGLDAQDKSFYASLILTGAIAVASIPTFLGGAF
;
A
#
# COMPACT_ATOMS: atom_id res chain seq x y z
N MET A 1 -31.74 -31.38 -6.07
CA MET A 1 -31.23 -30.93 -7.38
C MET A 1 -30.21 -29.82 -7.11
N SER A 2 -28.91 -30.10 -7.14
CA SER A 2 -27.88 -29.05 -7.00
C SER A 2 -27.81 -28.28 -8.32
N GLN A 3 -28.14 -26.99 -8.30
CA GLN A 3 -27.96 -26.11 -9.45
C GLN A 3 -26.46 -26.07 -9.80
N SER A 4 -26.08 -26.63 -10.95
CA SER A 4 -24.72 -26.49 -11.47
C SER A 4 -24.58 -25.05 -11.98
N TYR A 5 -23.98 -24.19 -11.15
CA TYR A 5 -23.69 -22.82 -11.55
C TYR A 5 -22.62 -22.86 -12.65
N ASP A 6 -22.96 -22.47 -13.87
CA ASP A 6 -21.98 -22.24 -14.93
C ASP A 6 -21.12 -21.03 -14.53
N ARG A 7 -19.86 -21.30 -14.16
CA ARG A 7 -18.90 -20.28 -13.71
C ARG A 7 -18.08 -19.71 -14.87
N GLY A 8 -18.38 -20.10 -16.12
CA GLY A 8 -17.58 -19.76 -17.29
C GLY A 8 -16.20 -20.42 -17.29
N LEU A 9 -15.38 -20.08 -18.29
CA LEU A 9 -14.02 -20.57 -18.42
C LEU A 9 -13.10 -19.99 -17.34
N VAL A 10 -12.23 -20.83 -16.79
CA VAL A 10 -11.21 -20.43 -15.80
C VAL A 10 -10.28 -19.33 -16.35
N GLU A 11 -10.03 -19.37 -17.66
CA GLU A 11 -9.13 -18.46 -18.39
C GLU A 11 -9.77 -17.12 -18.78
N ASN A 12 -10.98 -16.81 -18.31
CA ASN A 12 -11.59 -15.52 -18.62
C ASN A 12 -10.90 -14.38 -17.84
N PHE A 13 -9.88 -13.78 -18.47
CA PHE A 13 -9.12 -12.63 -17.97
C PHE A 13 -9.96 -11.35 -17.81
N GLY A 14 -11.24 -11.32 -18.17
CA GLY A 14 -12.13 -10.16 -17.97
C GLY A 14 -12.77 -10.10 -16.57
N ARG A 15 -12.72 -11.18 -15.77
CA ARG A 15 -13.50 -11.30 -14.52
C ARG A 15 -13.19 -10.27 -13.43
N TRP A 16 -12.04 -9.61 -13.51
CA TRP A 16 -11.67 -8.54 -12.58
C TRP A 16 -12.57 -7.30 -12.70
N THR A 17 -13.26 -7.10 -13.82
CA THR A 17 -14.22 -6.00 -13.99
C THR A 17 -15.49 -6.18 -13.16
N GLU A 18 -15.77 -7.40 -12.69
CA GLU A 18 -16.95 -7.75 -11.90
C GLU A 18 -16.64 -7.84 -10.39
N PHE A 19 -15.43 -7.48 -9.97
CA PHE A 19 -15.01 -7.58 -8.58
C PHE A 19 -15.79 -6.63 -7.68
N SER A 20 -16.31 -7.17 -6.58
CA SER A 20 -16.90 -6.36 -5.51
C SER A 20 -15.82 -5.58 -4.75
N ALA A 21 -16.24 -4.58 -3.97
CA ALA A 21 -15.34 -3.79 -3.13
C ALA A 21 -14.47 -4.66 -2.20
N GLY A 22 -15.05 -5.71 -1.60
CA GLY A 22 -14.30 -6.65 -0.76
C GLY A 22 -13.23 -7.44 -1.53
N MET A 23 -13.47 -7.80 -2.79
CA MET A 23 -12.47 -8.47 -3.62
C MET A 23 -11.30 -7.53 -3.95
N TRP A 24 -11.59 -6.28 -4.30
CA TRP A 24 -10.55 -5.26 -4.50
C TRP A 24 -9.76 -4.96 -3.23
N ALA A 25 -10.43 -4.85 -2.08
CA ALA A 25 -9.78 -4.68 -0.78
C ALA A 25 -8.76 -5.79 -0.49
N TRP A 26 -9.13 -7.03 -0.80
CA TRP A 26 -8.26 -8.20 -0.65
C TRP A 26 -7.05 -8.14 -1.61
N VAL A 27 -7.28 -7.82 -2.89
CA VAL A 27 -6.19 -7.70 -3.88
C VAL A 27 -5.19 -6.62 -3.45
N PHE A 28 -5.68 -5.43 -3.13
CA PHE A 28 -4.82 -4.30 -2.75
C PHE A 28 -4.08 -4.55 -1.45
N HIS A 29 -4.68 -5.23 -0.47
CA HIS A 29 -3.99 -5.55 0.77
C HIS A 29 -2.81 -6.50 0.56
N LYS A 30 -2.99 -7.53 -0.28
CA LYS A 30 -1.90 -8.43 -0.65
C LYS A 30 -0.83 -7.72 -1.45
N PHE A 31 -1.23 -6.96 -2.46
CA PHE A 31 -0.30 -6.21 -3.30
C PHE A 31 0.56 -5.24 -2.48
N THR A 32 -0.07 -4.43 -1.61
CA THR A 32 0.66 -3.51 -0.73
C THR A 32 1.56 -4.28 0.25
N GLY A 33 1.14 -5.43 0.76
CA GLY A 33 2.00 -6.30 1.58
C GLY A 33 3.27 -6.76 0.84
N TRP A 34 3.15 -7.20 -0.41
CA TRP A 34 4.31 -7.58 -1.22
C TRP A 34 5.26 -6.40 -1.49
N VAL A 35 4.71 -5.22 -1.77
CA VAL A 35 5.50 -3.99 -1.94
C VAL A 35 6.26 -3.66 -0.65
N LEU A 36 5.59 -3.73 0.52
CA LEU A 36 6.23 -3.45 1.81
C LEU A 36 7.32 -4.46 2.14
N ILE A 37 7.13 -5.76 1.86
CA ILE A 37 8.18 -6.77 2.02
C ILE A 37 9.39 -6.43 1.14
N GLY A 38 9.17 -6.08 -0.13
CA GLY A 38 10.25 -5.64 -1.03
C GLY A 38 10.99 -4.42 -0.49
N TYR A 39 10.23 -3.43 -0.01
CA TYR A 39 10.79 -2.23 0.63
C TYR A 39 11.64 -2.56 1.86
N LEU A 40 11.21 -3.49 2.72
CA LEU A 40 11.95 -3.85 3.93
C LEU A 40 13.38 -4.30 3.64
N PHE A 41 13.63 -5.04 2.55
CA PHE A 41 15.00 -5.41 2.16
C PHE A 41 15.84 -4.18 1.82
N THR A 42 15.28 -3.24 1.04
CA THR A 42 15.98 -1.98 0.72
C THR A 42 16.18 -1.09 1.95
N HIS A 43 15.18 -1.03 2.83
CA HIS A 43 15.18 -0.22 4.03
C HIS A 43 16.24 -0.68 5.03
N ILE A 44 16.33 -1.99 5.26
CA ILE A 44 17.35 -2.58 6.11
C ILE A 44 18.75 -2.34 5.52
N ALA A 45 18.92 -2.46 4.19
CA ALA A 45 20.19 -2.18 3.55
C ALA A 45 20.65 -0.71 3.77
N VAL A 46 19.75 0.26 3.57
CA VAL A 46 20.06 1.68 3.82
C VAL A 46 20.35 1.91 5.31
N LEU A 47 19.52 1.42 6.23
CA LEU A 47 19.75 1.56 7.68
C LEU A 47 21.05 0.91 8.13
N SER A 48 21.47 -0.20 7.51
CA SER A 48 22.72 -0.89 7.87
C SER A 48 23.96 -0.02 7.68
N THR A 49 23.93 0.96 6.76
CA THR A 49 25.04 1.93 6.57
C THR A 49 25.29 2.80 7.80
N ALA A 50 24.33 2.90 8.73
CA ALA A 50 24.52 3.57 10.02
C ALA A 50 25.53 2.86 10.93
N ILE A 51 25.76 1.56 10.72
CA ILE A 51 26.76 0.77 11.47
C ILE A 51 28.19 1.25 11.13
N GLU A 52 28.43 1.63 9.87
CA GLU A 52 29.70 2.18 9.39
C GLU A 52 29.93 3.64 9.84
N GLY A 53 28.92 4.26 10.44
CA GLY A 53 28.97 5.60 11.02
C GLY A 53 28.11 6.63 10.30
N ALA A 54 27.88 7.76 10.99
CA ALA A 54 26.96 8.79 10.53
C ALA A 54 27.31 9.38 9.15
N SER A 55 28.60 9.45 8.79
CA SER A 55 29.04 9.95 7.49
C SER A 55 28.54 9.07 6.33
N MET A 56 28.71 7.75 6.45
CA MET A 56 28.26 6.79 5.43
C MET A 56 26.73 6.80 5.29
N TYR A 57 26.02 6.81 6.41
CA TYR A 57 24.56 6.86 6.44
C TYR A 57 23.99 8.13 5.80
N ASN A 58 24.47 9.29 6.24
CA ASN A 58 24.00 10.57 5.72
C ASN A 58 24.34 10.73 4.24
N GLY A 59 25.53 10.26 3.80
CA GLY A 59 25.91 10.27 2.39
C GLY A 59 25.02 9.37 1.52
N THR A 60 24.66 8.18 2.03
CA THR A 60 23.73 7.27 1.36
C THR A 60 22.34 7.87 1.21
N LEU A 61 21.80 8.45 2.30
CA LEU A 61 20.51 9.15 2.28
C LEU A 61 20.50 10.31 1.28
N GLN A 62 21.51 11.20 1.35
CA GLN A 62 21.62 12.34 0.44
C GLN A 62 21.69 11.89 -1.03
N GLY A 63 22.43 10.82 -1.32
CA GLY A 63 22.51 10.25 -2.67
C GLY A 63 21.17 9.73 -3.18
N LEU A 64 20.38 9.08 -2.33
CA LEU A 64 19.04 8.59 -2.68
C LEU A 64 18.05 9.75 -2.85
N GLU A 65 18.03 10.70 -1.93
CA GLU A 65 17.14 11.87 -1.95
C GLU A 65 17.42 12.84 -3.12
N ALA A 66 18.63 12.81 -3.68
CA ALA A 66 18.98 13.57 -4.89
C ALA A 66 18.25 13.04 -6.14
N LEU A 67 17.79 11.78 -6.12
CA LEU A 67 17.07 11.18 -7.24
C LEU A 67 15.59 11.51 -7.14
N LEU A 68 15.08 12.28 -8.12
CA LEU A 68 13.66 12.65 -8.17
C LEU A 68 12.72 11.44 -8.14
N ILE A 69 13.10 10.33 -8.78
CA ILE A 69 12.31 9.10 -8.76
C ILE A 69 12.15 8.53 -7.34
N VAL A 70 13.19 8.63 -6.49
CA VAL A 70 13.12 8.16 -5.10
C VAL A 70 12.11 8.98 -4.31
N ARG A 71 12.06 10.30 -4.52
CA ARG A 71 11.07 11.16 -3.85
C ARG A 71 9.62 10.81 -4.23
N PHE A 72 9.38 10.46 -5.51
CA PHE A 72 8.07 9.93 -5.92
C PHE A 72 7.79 8.56 -5.29
N MET A 73 8.80 7.69 -5.20
CA MET A 73 8.67 6.40 -4.54
C MET A 73 8.38 6.53 -3.05
N GLU A 74 8.89 7.57 -2.36
CA GLU A 74 8.58 7.84 -0.94
C GLU A 74 7.10 8.20 -0.73
N VAL A 75 6.54 9.07 -1.58
CA VAL A 75 5.09 9.37 -1.56
C VAL A 75 4.27 8.11 -1.84
N GLY A 76 4.68 7.32 -2.84
CA GLY A 76 4.04 6.05 -3.16
C GLY A 76 4.13 5.05 -2.02
N LEU A 77 5.28 4.94 -1.37
CA LEU A 77 5.50 4.07 -0.22
C LEU A 77 4.64 4.49 0.97
N LEU A 78 4.52 5.79 1.25
CA LEU A 78 3.61 6.29 2.27
C LEU A 78 2.17 5.87 1.97
N ALA A 79 1.70 6.04 0.73
CA ALA A 79 0.37 5.63 0.33
C ALA A 79 0.15 4.12 0.51
N VAL A 80 1.12 3.31 0.09
CA VAL A 80 1.12 1.85 0.26
C VAL A 80 1.02 1.47 1.74
N ALA A 81 1.85 2.06 2.59
CA ALA A 81 1.87 1.78 4.02
C ALA A 81 0.57 2.18 4.72
N VAL A 82 0.08 3.39 4.45
CA VAL A 82 -1.17 3.91 5.03
C VAL A 82 -2.36 3.04 4.63
N PHE A 83 -2.52 2.71 3.35
CA PHE A 83 -3.59 1.82 2.91
C PHE A 83 -3.47 0.44 3.55
N HIS A 84 -2.27 -0.14 3.61
CA HIS A 84 -2.05 -1.46 4.18
C HIS A 84 -2.48 -1.52 5.65
N ILE A 85 -2.12 -0.49 6.43
CA ILE A 85 -2.50 -0.35 7.83
C ILE A 85 -4.01 -0.18 7.97
N LEU A 86 -4.61 0.77 7.25
CA LEU A 86 -6.05 1.05 7.34
C LEU A 86 -6.89 -0.17 6.95
N ASN A 87 -6.51 -0.86 5.88
CA ASN A 87 -7.22 -2.07 5.45
C ASN A 87 -6.96 -3.25 6.42
N GLY A 88 -5.76 -3.36 7.01
CA GLY A 88 -5.49 -4.32 8.07
C GLY A 88 -6.37 -4.08 9.31
N VAL A 89 -6.52 -2.84 9.75
CA VAL A 89 -7.42 -2.46 10.86
C VAL A 89 -8.88 -2.79 10.52
N ARG A 90 -9.32 -2.53 9.28
CA ARG A 90 -10.65 -2.93 8.80
C ARG A 90 -10.85 -4.44 8.93
N LEU A 91 -9.86 -5.25 8.52
CA LEU A 91 -9.93 -6.70 8.64
C LEU A 91 -10.01 -7.14 10.10
N LEU A 92 -9.19 -6.56 10.99
CA LEU A 92 -9.26 -6.82 12.44
C LEU A 92 -10.65 -6.53 13.01
N PHE A 93 -11.30 -5.42 12.64
CA PHE A 93 -12.66 -5.14 13.09
C PHE A 93 -13.69 -6.14 12.57
N VAL A 94 -13.58 -6.54 11.29
CA VAL A 94 -14.44 -7.58 10.72
C VAL A 94 -14.26 -8.91 11.45
N ASP A 95 -13.03 -9.29 11.78
CA ASP A 95 -12.72 -10.53 12.51
C ASP A 95 -13.28 -10.51 13.95
N LEU A 96 -13.39 -9.32 14.54
CA LEU A 96 -14.05 -9.10 15.84
C LEU A 96 -15.59 -9.00 15.74
N GLY A 97 -16.16 -9.15 14.54
CA GLY A 97 -17.60 -9.04 14.29
C GLY A 97 -18.13 -7.61 14.25
N LEU A 98 -17.26 -6.60 14.17
CA LEU A 98 -17.62 -5.18 14.13
C LEU A 98 -17.68 -4.67 12.68
N GLY A 99 -18.74 -3.93 12.35
CA GLY A 99 -18.84 -3.24 11.06
C GLY A 99 -19.11 -4.15 9.85
N LEU A 100 -19.71 -5.33 10.07
CA LEU A 100 -20.04 -6.29 9.01
C LEU A 100 -20.95 -5.70 7.91
N ASP A 101 -21.92 -4.86 8.28
CA ASP A 101 -22.84 -4.21 7.34
C ASP A 101 -22.23 -2.98 6.63
N ALA A 102 -21.01 -2.57 7.03
CA ALA A 102 -20.32 -1.38 6.54
C ALA A 102 -19.00 -1.71 5.84
N GLN A 103 -18.82 -2.95 5.38
CA GLN A 103 -17.57 -3.42 4.77
C GLN A 103 -17.16 -2.66 3.50
N ASP A 104 -18.12 -2.29 2.65
CA ASP A 104 -17.83 -1.55 1.42
C ASP A 104 -17.52 -0.08 1.74
N LYS A 105 -18.31 0.53 2.64
CA LYS A 105 -18.11 1.92 3.08
C LYS A 105 -16.74 2.10 3.75
N SER A 106 -16.36 1.18 4.62
CA SER A 106 -15.05 1.21 5.29
C SER A 106 -13.88 1.04 4.32
N PHE A 107 -14.05 0.26 3.25
CA PHE A 107 -13.05 0.15 2.19
C PHE A 107 -12.90 1.46 1.39
N TYR A 108 -14.01 2.06 0.95
CA TYR A 108 -13.92 3.35 0.23
C TYR A 108 -13.37 4.47 1.12
N ALA A 109 -13.74 4.47 2.42
CA ALA A 109 -13.18 5.41 3.39
C ALA A 109 -11.66 5.26 3.52
N SER A 110 -11.12 4.02 3.56
CA SER A 110 -9.67 3.81 3.64
C SER A 110 -8.96 4.28 2.37
N LEU A 111 -9.54 4.08 1.18
CA LEU A 111 -9.01 4.59 -0.08
C LEU A 111 -8.97 6.11 -0.12
N ILE A 112 -10.08 6.78 0.23
CA ILE A 112 -10.17 8.25 0.24
C ILE A 112 -9.17 8.84 1.23
N LEU A 113 -9.10 8.29 2.45
CA LEU A 113 -8.16 8.75 3.47
C LEU A 113 -6.71 8.57 3.03
N THR A 114 -6.39 7.42 2.42
CA THR A 114 -5.04 7.17 1.86
C THR A 114 -4.71 8.21 0.79
N GLY A 115 -5.62 8.43 -0.17
CA GLY A 115 -5.42 9.41 -1.23
C GLY A 115 -5.23 10.82 -0.71
N ALA A 116 -6.03 11.23 0.28
CA ALA A 116 -5.92 12.53 0.93
C ALA A 116 -4.56 12.71 1.63
N ILE A 117 -4.11 11.70 2.40
CA ILE A 117 -2.80 11.73 3.07
C ILE A 117 -1.66 11.77 2.04
N ALA A 118 -1.75 10.96 0.98
CA ALA A 118 -0.75 10.93 -0.08
C ALA A 118 -0.62 12.30 -0.76
N VAL A 119 -1.74 12.92 -1.16
CA VAL A 119 -1.74 14.25 -1.78
C VAL A 119 -1.20 15.31 -0.82
N ALA A 120 -1.66 15.30 0.44
CA ALA A 120 -1.19 16.24 1.46
C ALA A 120 0.32 16.09 1.76
N SER A 121 0.90 14.92 1.53
CA SER A 121 2.33 14.66 1.75
C SER A 121 3.24 15.19 0.63
N ILE A 122 2.69 15.48 -0.56
CA ILE A 122 3.47 15.88 -1.74
C ILE A 122 4.40 17.07 -1.44
N PRO A 123 3.94 18.18 -0.82
CA PRO A 123 4.82 19.30 -0.51
C PRO A 123 5.99 18.92 0.42
N THR A 124 5.78 17.98 1.35
CA THR A 124 6.83 17.53 2.27
C THR A 124 7.91 16.73 1.56
N PHE A 125 7.53 15.81 0.67
CA PHE A 125 8.49 14.93 -0.02
C PHE A 125 9.12 15.57 -1.27
N LEU A 126 8.36 16.39 -2.00
CA LEU A 126 8.83 17.04 -3.23
C LEU A 126 9.30 18.49 -3.02
N GLY A 127 8.90 19.17 -1.94
CA GLY A 127 9.26 20.57 -1.70
C GLY A 127 10.75 20.81 -1.44
N GLY A 128 11.51 19.78 -1.05
CA GLY A 128 12.97 19.83 -0.94
C GLY A 128 13.72 19.45 -2.22
N ALA A 129 13.01 19.22 -3.34
CA ALA A 129 13.63 18.84 -4.62
C ALA A 129 14.13 20.05 -5.44
N PHE A 130 13.82 21.28 -5.02
CA PHE A 130 14.14 22.53 -5.71
C PHE A 130 14.65 23.60 -4.74
#